data_AF-A0A3P2A0X9-F1
#
_entry.id   AF-A0A3P2A0X9-F1
#
_cell.length_a   1.000
_cell.length_b   1.000
_cell.length_c   1.000
_cell.angle_alpha   90.00
_cell.angle_beta   90.00
_cell.angle_gamma   90.00
#
_symmetry.space_group_name_H-M   'P 1'
#
loop_
_entity.id
_entity.type
_entity.pdbx_description
1 polymer ?
#
loop_
_entity_poly.entity_id
_entity_poly.type
_entity_poly.pdbx_seq_one_letter_code
_entity_poly.pdbx_strand_id
1 'polypeptide(L)'
;MRINDFHNILELVKRDVLYNEIEYLGLLKVVGNNQRYDFRSQLSIYDKNPNATACAKFDYWRERFNRTVMRGQKGILILEDYGTYQKV
;
A
#
# COMPACT_ATOMS: atom_id res chain seq x y z
N MET A 1 -9.02 -0.03 -12.51
CA MET A 1 -8.69 1.39 -12.26
C MET A 1 -7.61 1.78 -13.25
N ARG A 2 -7.70 2.94 -13.91
CA ARG A 2 -6.62 3.38 -14.81
C ARG A 2 -5.46 3.92 -13.96
N ILE A 3 -4.25 3.85 -14.50
CA ILE A 3 -3.03 4.32 -13.81
C ILE A 3 -3.16 5.80 -13.40
N ASN A 4 -3.74 6.64 -14.25
CA ASN A 4 -3.98 8.05 -13.93
C ASN A 4 -4.94 8.23 -12.74
N ASP A 5 -5.99 7.40 -12.66
CA ASP A 5 -6.92 7.45 -11.54
C ASP A 5 -6.20 7.09 -10.22
N PHE A 6 -5.26 6.13 -10.26
CA PHE A 6 -4.41 5.78 -9.11
C PHE A 6 -3.52 6.94 -8.66
N HIS A 7 -2.82 7.56 -9.61
CA HIS A 7 -1.96 8.71 -9.28
C HIS A 7 -2.75 9.88 -8.70
N ASN A 8 -3.93 10.17 -9.26
CA ASN A 8 -4.78 11.23 -8.74
C ASN A 8 -5.22 10.97 -7.29
N ILE A 9 -5.59 9.72 -6.97
CA ILE A 9 -5.93 9.34 -5.59
C ILE A 9 -4.73 9.54 -4.67
N LEU A 10 -3.55 9.05 -5.05
CA LEU A 10 -2.35 9.20 -4.21
C LEU A 10 -1.96 10.66 -3.99
N GLU A 11 -2.12 11.53 -4.98
CA GLU A 11 -1.84 12.96 -4.83
C GLU A 11 -2.80 13.64 -3.85
N LEU A 12 -4.09 13.28 -3.87
CA LEU A 12 -5.07 13.76 -2.90
C LEU A 12 -4.72 13.31 -1.47
N VAL A 13 -4.45 12.01 -1.30
CA VAL A 13 -4.06 11.44 0.00
C VAL A 13 -2.80 12.11 0.53
N LYS A 14 -1.78 12.27 -0.32
CA LYS A 14 -0.53 12.94 0.05
C LYS A 14 -0.80 14.38 0.53
N ARG A 15 -1.62 15.14 -0.19
CA ARG A 15 -1.96 16.51 0.21
C ARG A 15 -2.63 16.55 1.57
N ASP A 16 -3.62 15.69 1.79
CA ASP A 16 -4.41 15.69 3.02
C ASP A 16 -3.56 15.29 4.23
N VAL A 17 -2.70 14.28 4.07
CA VAL A 17 -1.76 13.83 5.10
C VAL A 17 -0.70 14.89 5.43
N LEU A 18 -0.22 15.65 4.44
CA LEU A 18 0.76 16.72 4.68
C LEU A 18 0.15 17.97 5.31
N TYR A 19 -1.16 18.15 5.23
CA TYR A 19 -1.85 19.33 5.78
C TYR A 19 -2.32 19.14 7.23
N ASN A 20 -2.46 17.89 7.69
CA ASN A 20 -2.98 17.56 9.01
C ASN A 20 -1.96 16.74 9.81
N GLU A 21 -1.52 17.27 10.95
CA GLU A 21 -0.56 16.61 11.84
C GLU A 21 -1.02 15.23 12.30
N ILE A 22 -2.31 15.06 12.63
CA ILE A 22 -2.87 13.79 13.11
C ILE A 22 -2.79 12.73 12.00
N GLU A 23 -3.15 13.12 10.78
CA GLU A 23 -3.04 12.26 9.60
C GLU A 23 -1.58 11.93 9.28
N TYR A 24 -0.68 12.91 9.40
CA TYR A 24 0.76 12.71 9.22
C TYR A 24 1.31 11.68 10.21
N LEU A 25 1.01 11.83 11.50
CA LEU A 25 1.41 10.88 12.53
C LEU A 25 0.77 9.50 12.31
N GLY A 26 -0.46 9.45 11.79
CA GLY A 26 -1.11 8.22 11.35
C GLY A 26 -0.32 7.51 10.23
N LEU A 27 0.05 8.25 9.19
CA LEU A 27 0.86 7.73 8.09
C LEU A 27 2.20 7.19 8.59
N LEU A 28 2.88 7.92 9.49
CA LEU A 28 4.18 7.48 10.02
C LEU A 28 4.11 6.11 10.72
N LYS A 29 3.00 5.79 11.38
CA LYS A 29 2.78 4.44 11.96
C LYS A 29 2.70 3.37 10.88
N VAL A 30 1.94 3.62 9.81
CA VAL A 30 1.84 2.70 8.66
C VAL A 30 3.17 2.54 7.96
N VAL A 31 3.91 3.63 7.75
CA VAL A 31 5.26 3.63 7.16
C VAL A 31 6.21 2.77 8.00
N GLY A 32 6.23 2.97 9.32
CA GLY A 32 7.07 2.17 10.22
C GLY A 32 6.74 0.67 10.18
N ASN A 33 5.44 0.34 10.22
CA ASN A 33 4.96 -1.04 10.16
C ASN A 33 5.22 -1.73 8.81
N ASN A 34 5.26 -0.96 7.72
CA ASN A 34 5.34 -1.45 6.35
C ASN A 34 6.58 -0.91 5.62
N GLN A 35 7.71 -0.80 6.33
CA GLN A 35 8.95 -0.16 5.85
C GLN A 35 9.53 -0.75 4.55
N ARG A 36 9.20 -2.00 4.22
CA ARG A 36 9.69 -2.69 3.00
C ARG A 36 9.08 -2.17 1.71
N TYR A 37 7.99 -1.44 1.79
CA TYR A 37 7.30 -0.86 0.64
C TYR A 37 7.83 0.54 0.35
N ASP A 38 7.82 0.94 -0.92
CA ASP A 38 8.14 2.31 -1.31
C ASP A 38 7.04 3.28 -0.84
N PHE A 39 7.36 4.58 -0.83
CA PHE A 39 6.46 5.59 -0.29
C PHE A 39 5.09 5.65 -1.00
N ARG A 40 5.02 5.40 -2.32
CA ARG A 40 3.73 5.39 -3.04
C ARG A 40 2.85 4.23 -2.59
N SER A 41 3.46 3.06 -2.41
CA SER A 41 2.77 1.90 -1.84
C SER A 41 2.36 2.13 -0.39
N GLN A 42 3.20 2.79 0.42
CA GLN A 42 2.85 3.15 1.80
C GLN A 42 1.67 4.12 1.89
N LEU A 43 1.60 5.13 1.00
CA LEU A 43 0.43 6.00 0.87
C LEU A 43 -0.83 5.22 0.48
N SER A 44 -0.72 4.29 -0.47
CA SER A 44 -1.85 3.43 -0.85
C SER A 44 -2.32 2.53 0.29
N ILE A 45 -1.38 1.99 1.08
CA ILE A 45 -1.68 1.21 2.28
C ILE A 45 -2.41 2.08 3.30
N TYR A 46 -1.93 3.30 3.55
CA TYR A 46 -2.56 4.23 4.49
C TYR A 46 -3.98 4.61 4.06
N ASP A 47 -4.18 4.97 2.79
CA ASP A 47 -5.50 5.30 2.21
C ASP A 47 -6.51 4.16 2.39
N LYS A 48 -6.07 2.91 2.22
CA LYS A 48 -6.97 1.75 2.30
C LYS A 48 -7.14 1.22 3.71
N ASN A 49 -6.12 1.30 4.54
CA ASN A 49 -6.15 0.86 5.93
C ASN A 49 -5.15 1.65 6.78
N PRO A 50 -5.57 2.74 7.44
CA PRO A 50 -4.67 3.56 8.27
C PRO A 50 -4.17 2.82 9.53
N ASN A 51 -4.74 1.66 9.84
CA ASN A 51 -4.33 0.80 10.95
C ASN A 51 -3.53 -0.43 10.48
N ALA A 52 -3.03 -0.44 9.24
CA ALA A 52 -2.27 -1.55 8.70
C ALA A 52 -0.97 -1.80 9.49
N THR A 53 -0.87 -2.98 10.11
CA THR A 53 0.31 -3.41 10.89
C THR A 53 1.27 -4.27 10.10
N ALA A 54 0.78 -4.98 9.08
CA ALA A 54 1.61 -5.76 8.17
C ALA A 54 0.86 -5.99 6.85
N CYS A 55 1.48 -5.61 5.74
CA CYS A 55 1.00 -5.90 4.39
C CYS A 55 1.94 -6.90 3.72
N ALA A 56 1.39 -7.88 3.00
CA ALA A 56 2.15 -8.85 2.23
C ALA A 56 1.36 -9.33 1.02
N LYS A 57 2.03 -9.98 0.06
CA LYS A 57 1.37 -10.68 -1.05
C LYS A 57 0.50 -11.82 -0.50
N PHE A 58 -0.53 -12.20 -1.24
CA PHE A 58 -1.54 -13.17 -0.81
C PHE A 58 -0.92 -14.49 -0.32
N ASP A 59 -0.04 -15.10 -1.12
CA ASP A 59 0.55 -16.41 -0.82
C ASP A 59 1.58 -16.36 0.32
N TYR A 60 2.18 -15.20 0.57
CA TYR A 60 3.17 -15.01 1.62
C TYR A 60 2.65 -15.42 3.00
N TRP A 61 1.37 -15.16 3.28
CA TRP A 61 0.74 -15.56 4.54
C TRP A 61 0.68 -17.08 4.72
N ARG A 62 0.37 -17.82 3.65
CA ARG A 62 0.26 -19.27 3.68
C ARG A 62 1.65 -19.89 3.81
N GLU A 63 2.57 -19.45 2.96
CA GLU A 63 3.92 -20.02 2.86
C GLU A 63 4.79 -19.75 4.09
N ARG A 64 4.65 -18.58 4.73
CA ARG A 64 5.55 -18.16 5.82
C ARG A 64 4.93 -18.29 7.20
N PHE A 65 3.61 -18.23 7.31
CA PHE A 65 2.92 -18.16 8.60
C PHE A 65 1.79 -19.18 8.75
N ASN A 66 1.56 -20.05 7.77
CA ASN A 66 0.43 -20.99 7.75
C ASN A 66 -0.93 -20.28 7.99
N ARG A 67 -1.08 -19.05 7.46
CA ARG A 67 -2.29 -18.23 7.55
C ARG A 67 -2.87 -18.02 6.16
N THR A 68 -4.19 -17.92 6.04
CA THR A 68 -4.86 -17.66 4.76
C THR A 68 -5.69 -16.38 4.86
N VAL A 69 -5.70 -15.59 3.79
CA VAL A 69 -6.55 -14.40 3.68
C VAL A 69 -8.01 -14.83 3.64
N MET A 70 -8.85 -14.18 4.44
CA MET A 70 -10.28 -14.50 4.51
C MET A 70 -11.00 -14.26 3.18
N ARG A 71 -11.99 -15.10 2.88
CA ARG A 71 -12.82 -14.95 1.67
C ARG A 71 -13.51 -13.58 1.66
N GLY A 72 -13.49 -12.92 0.50
CA GLY A 72 -14.14 -11.61 0.28
C GLY A 72 -13.25 -10.41 0.59
N GLN A 73 -12.04 -10.61 1.12
CA GLN A 73 -11.07 -9.53 1.27
C GLN A 73 -10.60 -9.00 -0.10
N LYS A 74 -10.36 -7.69 -0.17
CA LYS A 74 -9.83 -7.02 -1.36
C LYS A 74 -8.40 -6.60 -1.10
N GLY A 75 -7.52 -6.82 -2.08
CA GLY A 75 -6.13 -6.39 -2.00
C GLY A 75 -5.99 -4.87 -2.01
N ILE A 76 -4.87 -4.39 -1.48
CA ILE A 76 -4.43 -3.01 -1.60
C ILE A 76 -3.66 -2.88 -2.91
N LEU A 77 -3.96 -1.85 -3.69
CA LEU A 77 -3.31 -1.62 -4.98
C LEU A 77 -1.91 -1.04 -4.76
N ILE A 78 -0.91 -1.61 -5.41
CA ILE A 78 0.46 -1.09 -5.44
C ILE A 78 0.93 -1.03 -6.89
N LEU A 79 1.90 -0.16 -7.19
CA LEU A 79 2.57 -0.14 -8.49
C LEU A 79 3.79 -1.06 -8.40
N GLU A 80 3.71 -2.22 -9.02
CA GLU A 80 4.88 -3.08 -9.21
C GLU A 80 5.59 -2.68 -10.51
N ASP A 81 6.85 -2.26 -10.40
CA ASP A 81 7.73 -2.15 -11.57
C ASP A 81 8.39 -3.52 -11.78
N TYR A 82 7.93 -4.25 -12.80
CA TYR A 82 8.48 -5.57 -13.14
C TYR A 82 9.82 -5.48 -13.88
N GLY A 83 10.43 -4.30 -13.97
CA GLY A 83 11.59 -4.07 -14.82
C GLY A 83 11.16 -3.99 -16.29
N THR A 84 11.98 -3.30 -17.10
CA THR A 84 11.71 -3.16 -18.53
C THR A 84 11.57 -4.54 -19.18
N TYR A 85 10.40 -4.84 -19.73
CA TYR A 85 10.23 -5.91 -20.71
C TYR A 85 11.27 -5.69 -21.81
N GLN A 86 12.34 -6.51 -21.84
CA GLN A 86 13.12 -6.65 -23.05
C GLN A 86 12.20 -7.31 -24.07
N LYS A 87 11.84 -6.58 -25.13
CA LYS A 87 11.26 -7.19 -26.32
C LYS A 87 12.23 -8.27 -26.78
N VAL A 88 11.76 -9.52 -26.80
CA VAL A 88 12.41 -10.63 -27.49
C VAL A 88 12.35 -10.39 -28.99
#